data_AF-A0A924BS83-F1
#
_entry.id   AF-A0A924BS83-F1
#
_cell.length_a   1.000
_cell.length_b   1.000
_cell.length_c   1.000
_cell.angle_alpha   90.00
_cell.angle_beta   90.00
_cell.angle_gamma   90.00
#
_symmetry.space_group_name_H-M   'P 1'
#
loop_
_entity.id
_entity.type
_entity.pdbx_description
1 polymer ?
#
loop_
_entity_poly.entity_id
_entity_poly.type
_entity_poly.pdbx_seq_one_letter_code
_entity_poly.pdbx_strand_id
1 'polypeptide(L)'
;MADDARRKAGGTCEVRVASAATKIGLSRPIYDRLKAIDASKADPATRLYLKRTLAGYERAGIAFDPKGRAEVQALNDRISQLGTDFETNIANGRKTVSTNLAELTGLPADFIAAHKAGSDGKVTISTDYPDLFPVMSYAQSVSLRRQLYEADGTRAYPANDKVLGLLLDTRLELARKLGRKDYATLVLEDKMLDTPA
;
A
#
# COMPACT_ATOMS: atom_id res chain seq x y z
N MET A 1 1.13 11.79 18.99
CA MET A 1 0.45 11.19 17.83
C MET A 1 -0.42 12.24 17.17
N ALA A 2 -0.56 12.22 15.85
CA ALA A 2 -1.49 13.13 15.16
C ALA A 2 -2.93 12.79 15.56
N ASP A 3 -3.76 13.81 15.83
CA ASP A 3 -5.19 13.63 16.07
C ASP A 3 -5.93 13.10 14.82
N ASP A 4 -7.16 12.62 15.00
CA ASP A 4 -7.97 12.02 13.93
C ASP A 4 -8.18 12.97 12.75
N ALA A 5 -8.34 14.26 13.03
CA ALA A 5 -8.52 15.27 11.99
C ALA A 5 -7.25 15.40 11.12
N ARG A 6 -6.07 15.41 11.73
CA ARG A 6 -4.77 15.44 11.02
C ARG A 6 -4.53 14.16 10.23
N ARG A 7 -4.88 12.98 10.75
CA ARG A 7 -4.77 11.72 10.02
C ARG A 7 -5.67 11.70 8.78
N LYS A 8 -6.92 12.14 8.93
CA LYS A 8 -7.87 12.26 7.81
C LYS A 8 -7.40 13.27 6.76
N ALA A 9 -6.88 14.42 7.19
CA ALA A 9 -6.30 15.41 6.29
C ALA A 9 -5.08 14.85 5.53
N GLY A 10 -4.24 14.08 6.22
CA GLY A 10 -3.09 13.37 5.62
C GLY A 10 -3.50 12.42 4.50
N GLY A 11 -4.44 11.50 4.76
CA GLY A 11 -4.93 10.58 3.73
C GLY A 11 -5.57 11.30 2.54
N THR A 12 -6.29 12.40 2.78
CA THR A 12 -6.83 13.24 1.68
C THR A 12 -5.72 13.88 0.84
N CYS A 13 -4.63 14.30 1.48
CA CYS A 13 -3.48 14.88 0.79
C CYS A 13 -2.77 13.84 -0.09
N GLU A 14 -2.58 12.63 0.43
CA GLU A 14 -1.93 11.52 -0.27
C GLU A 14 -2.65 11.18 -1.59
N VAL A 15 -3.98 11.05 -1.55
CA VAL A 15 -4.80 10.82 -2.76
C VAL A 15 -4.63 11.96 -3.77
N ARG A 16 -4.59 13.22 -3.30
CA ARG A 16 -4.40 14.38 -4.19
C ARG A 16 -3.02 14.40 -4.84
N VAL A 17 -1.97 14.05 -4.09
CA VAL A 17 -0.59 13.96 -4.61
C VAL A 17 -0.49 12.85 -5.66
N ALA A 18 -1.06 11.68 -5.40
CA ALA A 18 -1.11 10.57 -6.36
C ALA A 18 -1.85 10.96 -7.65
N SER A 19 -3.00 11.62 -7.52
CA SER A 19 -3.76 12.11 -8.68
C SER A 19 -2.98 13.16 -9.48
N ALA A 20 -2.30 14.09 -8.82
CA ALA A 20 -1.46 15.10 -9.47
C ALA A 20 -0.28 14.46 -10.23
N ALA A 21 0.39 13.48 -9.64
CA ALA A 21 1.48 12.74 -10.29
C ALA A 21 0.99 12.04 -11.56
N THR A 22 -0.19 11.40 -11.50
CA THR A 22 -0.81 10.75 -12.67
C THR A 22 -1.12 11.77 -13.78
N LYS A 23 -1.69 12.93 -13.43
CA LYS A 23 -1.96 14.01 -14.39
C LYS A 23 -0.69 14.53 -15.07
N ILE A 24 0.41 14.67 -14.32
CA ILE A 24 1.70 15.07 -14.86
C ILE A 24 2.22 14.00 -15.84
N GLY A 25 2.14 12.72 -15.49
CA GLY A 25 2.55 11.59 -16.34
C GLY A 25 1.68 11.38 -17.58
N LEU A 26 0.49 11.99 -17.62
CA LEU A 26 -0.44 11.97 -18.76
C LEU A 26 -0.53 13.33 -19.49
N SER A 27 0.31 14.29 -19.13
CA SER A 27 0.26 15.66 -19.68
C SER A 27 0.89 15.74 -21.07
N ARG A 28 0.04 15.80 -22.10
CA ARG A 28 0.47 15.93 -23.49
C ARG A 28 1.34 17.18 -23.74
N PRO A 29 1.00 18.38 -23.23
CA PRO A 29 1.85 19.55 -23.41
C PRO A 29 3.26 19.39 -22.84
N ILE A 30 3.40 18.74 -21.68
CA ILE A 30 4.73 18.51 -21.06
C ILE A 30 5.52 17.51 -21.91
N TYR A 31 4.89 16.39 -22.28
CA TYR A 31 5.50 15.38 -23.13
C TYR A 31 5.99 15.96 -24.47
N ASP A 32 5.16 16.74 -25.16
CA ASP A 32 5.52 17.32 -26.46
C ASP A 32 6.73 18.28 -26.34
N ARG A 33 6.83 19.04 -25.24
CA ARG A 33 7.99 19.91 -24.98
C ARG A 33 9.24 19.12 -24.66
N LEU A 34 9.15 18.06 -23.86
CA LEU A 34 10.29 17.19 -23.56
C LEU A 34 10.77 16.48 -24.83
N LYS A 35 9.85 15.98 -25.66
CA LYS A 35 10.17 15.28 -26.92
C LYS A 35 10.87 16.18 -27.95
N ALA A 36 10.61 17.48 -27.92
CA ALA A 36 11.22 18.46 -28.81
C ALA A 36 12.66 18.85 -28.42
N ILE A 37 13.18 18.40 -27.27
CA ILE A 37 14.54 18.71 -26.82
C ILE A 37 15.55 17.91 -27.65
N ASP A 38 16.45 18.61 -28.35
CA ASP A 38 17.64 18.01 -28.94
C ASP A 38 18.71 17.78 -27.86
N ALA A 39 18.82 16.54 -27.40
CA ALA A 39 19.82 16.12 -26.41
C ALA A 39 21.10 15.52 -27.03
N SER A 40 21.32 15.66 -28.35
CA SER A 40 22.48 15.07 -29.05
C SER A 40 23.83 15.54 -28.48
N LYS A 41 23.90 16.79 -28.01
CA LYS A 41 25.10 17.41 -27.42
C LYS A 41 25.13 17.38 -25.89
N ALA A 42 24.10 16.84 -25.23
CA ALA A 42 24.04 16.77 -23.77
C ALA A 42 24.96 15.68 -23.22
N ASP A 43 25.29 15.73 -21.93
CA ASP A 43 26.07 14.69 -21.25
C ASP A 43 25.29 13.35 -21.13
N PRO A 44 25.96 12.22 -20.85
CA PRO A 44 25.32 10.91 -20.77
C PRO A 44 24.17 10.82 -19.75
N ALA A 45 24.27 11.49 -18.60
CA ALA A 45 23.24 11.44 -17.57
C ALA A 45 21.97 12.19 -18.01
N THR A 46 22.13 13.36 -18.64
CA THR A 46 21.01 14.12 -19.19
C THR A 46 20.29 13.36 -20.31
N ARG A 47 21.03 12.71 -21.22
CA ARG A 47 20.42 11.87 -22.28
C ARG A 47 19.65 10.68 -21.69
N LEU A 48 20.21 10.03 -20.67
CA LEU A 48 19.56 8.93 -19.99
C LEU A 48 18.29 9.39 -19.27
N TYR A 49 18.34 10.55 -18.58
CA TYR A 49 17.18 11.14 -17.93
C TYR A 49 16.06 11.40 -18.93
N LEU A 50 16.34 12.10 -20.04
CA LEU A 50 15.32 12.39 -21.05
C LEU A 50 14.72 11.11 -21.64
N LYS A 51 15.56 10.12 -21.98
CA LYS A 51 15.11 8.82 -22.48
C LYS A 51 14.17 8.13 -21.49
N ARG A 52 14.54 8.06 -20.21
CA ARG A 52 13.72 7.43 -19.16
C ARG A 52 12.43 8.18 -18.90
N THR A 53 12.48 9.51 -18.88
CA THR A 53 11.30 10.34 -18.69
C THR A 53 10.30 10.13 -19.81
N LEU A 54 10.73 10.20 -21.09
CA LEU A 54 9.86 9.95 -22.24
C LEU A 54 9.29 8.52 -22.23
N ALA A 55 10.10 7.50 -21.92
CA ALA A 55 9.64 6.12 -21.77
C ALA A 55 8.58 5.98 -20.65
N GLY A 56 8.70 6.74 -19.56
CA GLY A 56 7.70 6.80 -18.51
C GLY A 56 6.34 7.33 -18.99
N TYR A 57 6.34 8.38 -19.82
CA TYR A 57 5.12 8.90 -20.44
C TYR A 57 4.46 7.88 -21.39
N GLU A 58 5.25 7.21 -22.22
CA GLU A 58 4.75 6.14 -23.11
C GLU A 58 4.13 5.00 -22.31
N ARG A 59 4.83 4.56 -21.26
CA ARG A 59 4.34 3.50 -20.37
C ARG A 59 3.05 3.90 -19.65
N ALA A 60 2.91 5.17 -19.28
CA ALA A 60 1.70 5.71 -18.69
C ALA A 60 0.52 5.84 -19.69
N GLY A 61 0.75 5.70 -20.99
CA GLY A 61 -0.31 5.78 -22.01
C GLY A 61 -0.51 7.19 -22.59
N ILE A 62 0.54 8.01 -22.65
CA ILE A 62 0.47 9.36 -23.24
C ILE A 62 -0.04 9.39 -24.70
N ALA A 63 0.19 8.29 -25.42
CA ALA A 63 -0.18 8.11 -26.82
C ALA A 63 -1.71 8.09 -27.06
N PHE A 64 -2.51 7.82 -26.03
CA PHE A 64 -3.96 7.86 -26.16
C PHE A 64 -4.49 9.25 -26.49
N ASP A 65 -5.71 9.32 -27.03
CA ASP A 65 -6.46 10.55 -27.18
C ASP A 65 -6.90 11.10 -25.79
N PRO A 66 -7.50 12.30 -25.71
CA PRO A 66 -7.93 12.86 -24.43
C PRO A 66 -8.88 11.95 -23.65
N LYS A 67 -9.77 11.23 -24.33
CA LYS A 67 -10.71 10.30 -23.70
C LYS A 67 -9.99 9.11 -23.09
N GLY A 68 -9.11 8.45 -23.85
CA GLY A 68 -8.34 7.31 -23.39
C GLY A 68 -7.42 7.66 -22.22
N ARG A 69 -6.80 8.85 -22.23
CA ARG A 69 -6.02 9.33 -21.07
C ARG A 69 -6.89 9.60 -19.85
N ALA A 70 -8.10 10.14 -20.01
CA ALA A 70 -9.03 10.34 -18.89
C ALA A 70 -9.46 9.00 -18.26
N GLU A 71 -9.68 7.97 -19.08
CA GLU A 71 -9.97 6.61 -18.61
C GLU A 71 -8.77 5.99 -17.86
N VAL A 72 -7.54 6.16 -18.36
CA VAL A 72 -6.31 5.74 -17.64
C VAL A 72 -6.18 6.47 -16.30
N GLN A 73 -6.45 7.78 -16.28
CA GLN A 73 -6.43 8.58 -15.06
C GLN A 73 -7.44 8.04 -14.03
N ALA A 74 -8.68 7.77 -14.45
CA ALA A 74 -9.73 7.26 -13.56
C ALA A 74 -9.37 5.90 -12.94
N LEU A 75 -8.74 5.01 -13.73
CA LEU A 75 -8.26 3.72 -13.22
C LEU A 75 -7.16 3.89 -12.18
N ASN A 76 -6.18 4.78 -12.42
CA ASN A 76 -5.12 5.06 -11.45
C ASN A 76 -5.64 5.71 -10.17
N ASP A 77 -6.58 6.66 -10.28
CA ASP A 77 -7.23 7.29 -9.13
C ASP A 77 -7.98 6.22 -8.30
N ARG A 78 -8.69 5.30 -8.96
CA ARG A 78 -9.40 4.21 -8.28
C ARG A 78 -8.44 3.22 -7.60
N ILE A 79 -7.33 2.85 -8.26
CA ILE A 79 -6.28 2.01 -7.66
C ILE A 79 -5.72 2.68 -6.40
N SER A 80 -5.44 3.98 -6.46
CA SER A 80 -4.91 4.75 -5.33
C SER A 80 -5.90 4.80 -4.16
N GLN A 81 -7.18 5.06 -4.45
CA GLN A 81 -8.24 5.05 -3.44
C GLN A 81 -8.39 3.67 -2.78
N LEU A 82 -8.46 2.59 -3.58
CA LEU A 82 -8.58 1.23 -3.06
C LEU A 82 -7.38 0.82 -2.21
N GLY A 83 -6.17 1.24 -2.58
CA GLY A 83 -4.96 1.03 -1.76
C GLY A 83 -5.07 1.75 -0.40
N THR A 84 -5.50 3.01 -0.42
CA THR A 84 -5.73 3.81 0.81
C THR A 84 -6.79 3.17 1.70
N ASP A 85 -7.90 2.72 1.12
CA ASP A 85 -8.97 2.04 1.84
C ASP A 85 -8.47 0.74 2.48
N PHE A 86 -7.68 -0.04 1.75
CA PHE A 86 -7.09 -1.29 2.24
C PHE A 86 -6.20 -1.08 3.47
N GLU A 87 -5.30 -0.09 3.42
CA GLU A 87 -4.42 0.23 4.55
C GLU A 87 -5.18 0.83 5.73
N THR A 88 -6.15 1.71 5.46
CA THR A 88 -7.00 2.32 6.50
C THR A 88 -7.79 1.25 7.26
N ASN A 89 -8.32 0.25 6.57
CA ASN A 89 -9.04 -0.85 7.20
C ASN A 89 -8.12 -1.68 8.11
N ILE A 90 -6.84 -1.88 7.76
CA ILE A 90 -5.86 -2.58 8.62
C ILE A 90 -5.51 -1.74 9.85
N ALA A 91 -5.34 -0.43 9.69
CA ALA A 91 -5.04 0.49 10.77
C ALA A 91 -6.20 0.57 11.78
N ASN A 92 -7.43 0.56 11.30
CA ASN A 92 -8.63 0.56 12.14
C ASN A 92 -9.03 -0.84 12.62
N GLY A 93 -8.48 -1.89 12.02
CA GLY A 93 -8.81 -3.29 12.29
C GLY A 93 -8.10 -3.87 13.52
N ARG A 94 -7.62 -3.04 14.45
CA ARG A 94 -7.00 -3.48 15.70
C ARG A 94 -7.95 -4.43 16.44
N LYS A 95 -7.43 -5.61 16.81
CA LYS A 95 -8.11 -6.59 17.67
C LYS A 95 -7.37 -6.79 18.98
N THR A 96 -8.05 -7.37 19.95
CA THR A 96 -7.52 -7.74 21.25
C THR A 96 -7.92 -9.16 21.63
N VAL A 97 -7.05 -9.84 22.36
CA VAL A 97 -7.31 -11.15 22.98
C VAL A 97 -7.32 -10.97 24.49
N SER A 98 -8.26 -11.64 25.16
CA SER A 98 -8.34 -11.70 26.62
C SER A 98 -7.69 -12.99 27.12
N THR A 99 -6.72 -12.87 28.01
CA THR A 99 -5.92 -13.99 28.54
C THR A 99 -5.82 -13.88 30.07
N ASN A 100 -5.16 -14.84 30.72
CA ASN A 100 -4.90 -14.83 32.15
C ASN A 100 -3.40 -14.67 32.44
N LEU A 101 -3.04 -14.31 33.68
CA LEU A 101 -1.63 -14.10 34.06
C LEU A 101 -0.76 -15.34 33.86
N ALA A 102 -1.30 -16.55 34.03
CA ALA A 102 -0.53 -17.79 33.86
C ALA A 102 -0.12 -18.01 32.38
N GLU A 103 -0.94 -17.56 31.43
CA GLU A 103 -0.65 -17.64 30.00
C GLU A 103 0.44 -16.64 29.55
N LEU A 104 0.85 -15.68 30.40
CA LEU A 104 1.95 -14.74 30.11
C LEU A 104 3.34 -15.31 30.41
N THR A 105 3.43 -16.57 30.85
CA THR A 105 4.71 -17.21 31.18
C THR A 105 5.71 -17.12 30.02
N GLY A 106 6.94 -16.72 30.32
CA GLY A 106 8.02 -16.54 29.35
C GLY A 106 8.17 -15.11 28.82
N LEU A 107 7.16 -14.24 29.01
CA LEU A 107 7.25 -12.85 28.59
C LEU A 107 8.18 -12.01 29.48
N PRO A 108 8.81 -10.96 28.93
CA PRO A 108 9.62 -10.01 29.70
C PRO A 108 8.86 -9.39 30.88
N ALA A 109 9.57 -9.10 31.98
CA ALA A 109 8.95 -8.60 33.20
C ALA A 109 8.30 -7.21 33.02
N ASP A 110 8.92 -6.35 32.21
CA ASP A 110 8.38 -5.03 31.83
C ASP A 110 7.10 -5.17 30.99
N PHE A 111 7.05 -6.16 30.09
CA PHE A 111 5.85 -6.48 29.34
C PHE A 111 4.69 -6.87 30.26
N ILE A 112 4.94 -7.78 31.20
CA ILE A 112 3.93 -8.21 32.19
C ILE A 112 3.50 -7.04 33.08
N ALA A 113 4.44 -6.18 33.48
CA ALA A 113 4.14 -5.01 34.31
C ALA A 113 3.28 -3.96 33.59
N ALA A 114 3.45 -3.82 32.27
CA ALA A 114 2.64 -2.94 31.43
C ALA A 114 1.23 -3.50 31.18
N HIS A 115 1.05 -4.82 31.25
CA HIS A 115 -0.20 -5.53 30.95
C HIS A 115 -0.88 -6.04 32.22
N LYS A 116 -1.44 -5.11 33.01
CA LYS A 116 -2.14 -5.43 34.25
C LYS A 116 -3.50 -6.09 33.97
N ALA A 117 -3.90 -6.99 34.88
CA ALA A 117 -5.23 -7.56 34.86
C ALA A 117 -6.30 -6.49 35.14
N GLY A 118 -7.42 -6.56 34.42
CA GLY A 118 -8.61 -5.76 34.67
C GLY A 118 -9.36 -6.23 35.93
N SER A 119 -10.51 -5.59 36.20
CA SER A 119 -11.37 -5.95 37.33
C SER A 119 -11.92 -7.37 37.28
N ASP A 120 -11.94 -7.98 36.10
CA ASP A 120 -12.34 -9.37 35.83
C ASP A 120 -11.19 -10.38 36.00
N GLY A 121 -10.00 -9.92 36.38
CA GLY A 121 -8.80 -10.74 36.51
C GLY A 121 -8.16 -11.16 35.18
N LYS A 122 -8.61 -10.60 34.04
CA LYS A 122 -8.08 -10.89 32.71
C LYS A 122 -7.10 -9.84 32.24
N VAL A 123 -6.12 -10.27 31.45
CA VAL A 123 -5.17 -9.39 30.78
C VAL A 123 -5.60 -9.23 29.32
N THR A 124 -5.62 -7.99 28.84
CA THR A 124 -5.92 -7.69 27.43
C THR A 124 -4.61 -7.50 26.67
N ILE A 125 -4.41 -8.29 25.62
CA ILE A 125 -3.27 -8.20 24.71
C ILE A 125 -3.77 -7.74 23.35
N SER A 126 -3.15 -6.72 22.76
CA SER A 126 -3.55 -6.23 21.44
C SER A 126 -2.76 -6.88 20.31
N THR A 127 -3.28 -6.71 19.09
CA THR A 127 -2.59 -7.09 17.84
C THR A 127 -1.60 -6.03 17.36
N ASP A 128 -1.38 -4.95 18.14
CA ASP A 128 -0.37 -3.97 17.81
C ASP A 128 1.02 -4.60 17.98
N TYR A 129 1.96 -4.16 17.16
CA TYR A 129 3.30 -4.76 17.10
C TYR A 129 4.06 -4.82 18.44
N PRO A 130 3.96 -3.82 19.35
CA PRO A 130 4.53 -3.91 20.69
C PRO A 130 3.98 -5.05 21.54
N ASP A 131 2.78 -5.56 21.25
CA ASP A 131 2.15 -6.68 21.94
C ASP A 131 2.35 -7.99 21.18
N LEU A 132 2.09 -7.95 19.87
CA LEU A 132 2.16 -9.10 18.97
C LEU A 132 3.55 -9.75 18.96
N PHE A 133 4.61 -8.97 18.72
CA PHE A 133 5.93 -9.56 18.55
C PHE A 133 6.51 -10.16 19.83
N PRO A 134 6.40 -9.53 21.02
CA PRO A 134 6.83 -10.16 22.26
C PRO A 134 6.07 -11.45 22.56
N VAL A 135 4.74 -11.46 22.37
CA VAL A 135 3.94 -12.68 22.58
C VAL A 135 4.36 -13.80 21.64
N MET A 136 4.57 -13.51 20.35
CA MET A 136 5.01 -14.54 19.41
C MET A 136 6.42 -15.05 19.71
N SER A 137 7.31 -14.19 20.20
CA SER A 137 8.72 -14.52 20.41
C SER A 137 9.00 -15.22 21.74
N TYR A 138 8.31 -14.81 22.81
CA TYR A 138 8.70 -15.17 24.17
C TYR A 138 7.63 -15.92 24.97
N ALA A 139 6.34 -15.75 24.66
CA ALA A 139 5.30 -16.42 25.42
C ALA A 139 5.39 -17.93 25.25
N GLN A 140 5.40 -18.68 26.35
CA GLN A 140 5.42 -20.15 26.33
C GLN A 140 4.03 -20.72 26.03
N SER A 141 2.95 -20.00 26.36
CA SER A 141 1.57 -20.42 26.12
C SER A 141 1.26 -20.54 24.62
N VAL A 142 1.09 -21.78 24.16
CA VAL A 142 0.64 -22.08 22.78
C VAL A 142 -0.75 -21.51 22.51
N SER A 143 -1.62 -21.56 23.51
CA SER A 143 -2.98 -21.02 23.45
C SER A 143 -2.97 -19.52 23.16
N LEU A 144 -2.18 -18.75 23.92
CA LEU A 144 -2.07 -17.30 23.74
C LEU A 144 -1.48 -16.95 22.36
N ARG A 145 -0.39 -17.61 21.96
CA ARG A 145 0.20 -17.40 20.63
C ARG A 145 -0.80 -17.70 19.52
N ARG A 146 -1.53 -18.80 19.60
CA ARG A 146 -2.54 -19.16 18.59
C ARG A 146 -3.67 -18.14 18.51
N GLN A 147 -4.28 -17.78 19.64
CA GLN A 147 -5.39 -16.82 19.66
C GLN A 147 -4.96 -15.47 19.08
N LEU A 148 -3.77 -14.98 19.45
CA LEU A 148 -3.27 -13.71 18.96
C LEU A 148 -2.90 -13.76 17.48
N TYR A 149 -2.36 -14.88 16.99
CA TYR A 149 -2.06 -15.10 15.58
C TYR A 149 -3.32 -15.09 14.73
N GLU A 150 -4.37 -15.81 15.16
CA GLU A 150 -5.66 -15.83 14.48
C GLU A 150 -6.33 -14.45 14.49
N ALA A 151 -6.22 -13.71 15.61
CA ALA A 151 -6.73 -12.35 15.70
C ALA A 151 -6.00 -11.40 14.74
N ASP A 152 -4.66 -11.43 14.70
CA ASP A 152 -3.86 -10.58 13.81
C ASP A 152 -4.06 -10.95 12.33
N GLY A 153 -4.03 -12.25 12.00
CA GLY A 153 -4.21 -12.74 10.62
C GLY A 153 -5.60 -12.50 10.03
N THR A 154 -6.58 -12.12 10.86
CA THR A 154 -7.94 -11.77 10.41
C THR A 154 -8.26 -10.29 10.61
N ARG A 155 -7.25 -9.44 10.82
CA ARG A 155 -7.43 -7.97 10.82
C ARG A 155 -7.97 -7.52 9.48
N ALA A 156 -8.89 -6.55 9.52
CA ALA A 156 -9.61 -6.04 8.35
C ALA A 156 -10.43 -7.08 7.56
N TYR A 157 -10.51 -8.35 7.96
CA TYR A 157 -11.45 -9.31 7.40
C TYR A 157 -12.85 -9.11 8.02
N PRO A 158 -13.94 -9.10 7.23
CA PRO A 158 -14.00 -9.33 5.78
C PRO A 158 -13.87 -8.05 4.91
N ALA A 159 -13.76 -6.86 5.51
CA ALA A 159 -13.76 -5.59 4.76
C ALA A 159 -12.72 -5.55 3.61
N ASN A 160 -11.50 -6.03 3.86
CA ASN A 160 -10.41 -6.02 2.88
C ASN A 160 -10.48 -7.10 1.82
N ASP A 161 -11.30 -8.15 2.00
CA ASP A 161 -11.45 -9.21 1.00
C ASP A 161 -12.03 -8.62 -0.30
N LYS A 162 -13.11 -7.84 -0.17
CA LYS A 162 -13.74 -7.13 -1.30
C LYS A 162 -12.85 -6.04 -1.88
N VAL A 163 -12.15 -5.27 -1.03
CA VAL A 163 -11.27 -4.18 -1.47
C VAL A 163 -10.11 -4.73 -2.29
N LEU A 164 -9.51 -5.84 -1.84
CA LEU A 164 -8.42 -6.50 -2.55
C LEU A 164 -8.89 -7.02 -3.92
N GLY A 165 -10.04 -7.68 -3.99
CA GLY A 165 -10.62 -8.13 -5.26
C GLY A 165 -10.78 -7.00 -6.27
N LEU A 166 -11.42 -5.90 -5.85
CA LEU A 166 -11.59 -4.70 -6.69
C LEU A 166 -10.25 -4.09 -7.12
N LEU A 167 -9.25 -4.08 -6.24
CA LEU A 167 -7.92 -3.55 -6.55
C LEU A 167 -7.21 -4.39 -7.62
N LEU A 168 -7.28 -5.71 -7.51
CA LEU A 168 -6.69 -6.63 -8.49
C LEU A 168 -7.37 -6.51 -9.85
N ASP A 169 -8.71 -6.44 -9.89
CA ASP A 169 -9.47 -6.26 -11.12
C ASP A 169 -9.14 -4.93 -11.81
N THR A 170 -9.11 -3.84 -11.04
CA THR A 170 -8.81 -2.49 -11.58
C THR A 170 -7.37 -2.42 -12.12
N ARG A 171 -6.41 -3.08 -11.45
CA ARG A 171 -5.01 -3.18 -11.91
C ARG A 171 -4.90 -3.96 -13.22
N LEU A 172 -5.66 -5.06 -13.36
CA LEU A 172 -5.71 -5.83 -14.59
C LEU A 172 -6.32 -5.04 -15.75
N GLU A 173 -7.41 -4.31 -15.48
CA GLU A 173 -8.05 -3.43 -16.46
C GLU A 173 -7.08 -2.34 -16.95
N LEU A 174 -6.37 -1.67 -16.04
CA LEU A 174 -5.34 -0.69 -16.37
C LEU A 174 -4.24 -1.28 -17.26
N ALA A 175 -3.71 -2.45 -16.90
CA ALA A 175 -2.66 -3.11 -17.67
C ALA A 175 -3.11 -3.43 -19.10
N ARG A 176 -4.30 -4.02 -19.25
CA ARG A 176 -4.88 -4.36 -20.56
C ARG A 176 -5.13 -3.11 -21.40
N LYS A 177 -5.67 -2.06 -20.79
CA LYS A 177 -5.87 -0.77 -21.47
C LYS A 177 -4.55 -0.21 -21.98
N LEU A 178 -3.49 -0.35 -21.20
CA LEU A 178 -2.14 0.06 -21.53
C LEU A 178 -1.41 -0.91 -22.47
N GLY A 179 -2.05 -1.98 -22.95
CA GLY A 179 -1.48 -2.93 -23.92
C GLY A 179 -0.64 -4.05 -23.32
N ARG A 180 -0.75 -4.29 -22.00
CA ARG A 180 -0.02 -5.33 -21.27
C ARG A 180 -0.93 -6.50 -20.93
N LYS A 181 -0.35 -7.70 -20.81
CA LYS A 181 -1.05 -8.92 -20.43
C LYS A 181 -1.67 -8.82 -19.03
N ASP A 182 -0.88 -8.30 -18.09
CA ASP A 182 -1.20 -8.20 -16.68
C ASP A 182 -0.45 -7.03 -16.02
N TYR A 183 -0.85 -6.72 -14.78
CA TYR A 183 -0.27 -5.62 -14.02
C TYR A 183 1.19 -5.85 -13.63
N ALA A 184 1.61 -7.10 -13.43
CA ALA A 184 2.99 -7.42 -13.11
C ALA A 184 3.93 -7.06 -14.28
N THR A 185 3.53 -7.39 -15.51
CA THR A 185 4.22 -6.98 -16.74
C THR A 185 4.35 -5.46 -16.79
N LEU A 186 3.25 -4.72 -16.60
CA LEU A 186 3.27 -3.25 -16.62
C LEU A 186 4.24 -2.62 -15.60
N VAL A 187 4.33 -3.21 -14.39
CA VAL A 187 5.16 -2.66 -13.29
C VAL A 187 6.63 -3.07 -13.42
N LEU A 188 6.93 -4.20 -14.05
CA LEU A 188 8.30 -4.71 -14.18
C LEU A 188 9.04 -4.18 -15.42
N GLU A 189 8.32 -3.65 -16.42
CA GLU A 189 8.90 -3.10 -17.66
C GLU A 189 10.00 -2.03 -17.47
N ASP A 190 10.04 -1.36 -16.32
CA ASP A 190 11.07 -0.36 -15.98
C ASP A 190 11.99 -0.79 -14.83
N LYS A 191 12.01 -2.09 -14.51
CA LYS A 191 12.81 -2.74 -13.48
C LYS A 191 13.79 -3.70 -14.14
N MET A 192 14.88 -4.04 -13.45
CA MET A 192 15.90 -4.97 -13.98
C MET A 192 15.39 -6.36 -14.37
N LEU A 193 14.23 -6.78 -13.83
CA LEU A 193 13.62 -8.07 -14.16
C LEU A 193 12.90 -8.05 -15.52
N ASP A 194 12.52 -6.87 -16.02
CA ASP A 194 11.79 -6.59 -17.27
C ASP A 194 10.39 -7.26 -17.42
N THR A 195 10.25 -8.55 -17.10
CA THR A 195 8.99 -9.32 -17.20
C THR A 195 8.80 -10.27 -16.02
N PRO A 196 7.55 -10.59 -15.63
CA PRO A 196 7.27 -11.69 -14.72
C PRO A 196 7.62 -13.04 -15.37
N ALA A 197 7.93 -14.05 -14.55
CA ALA A 197 8.25 -15.41 -14.99
C ALA A 197 7.05 -16.15 -15.63
#